data_AF-A0A7V3A222-F1
#
_entry.id   AF-A0A7V3A222-F1
#
_cell.length_a   1.000
_cell.length_b   1.000
_cell.length_c   1.000
_cell.angle_alpha   90.00
_cell.angle_beta   90.00
_cell.angle_gamma   90.00
#
_symmetry.space_group_name_H-M   'P 1'
#
loop_
_entity.id
_entity.type
_entity.pdbx_description
1 polymer ?
#
loop_
_entity_poly.entity_id
_entity_poly.type
_entity_poly.pdbx_seq_one_letter_code
_entity_poly.pdbx_strand_id
1 'polypeptide(L)'
;MSEFTSILLEPTRILDFFKERRLPEPGYRIYTDRIVFSLKEGSYAESVEDLLSELHREFSPSLLRSGNVPWVENLVKQLVQRKEMVSTAESCTGGGIGALLTEIPGSSRIYWGGYITYSNDAKVRLLGVPEQVLLERGAVSRETVSIMAKQAASFGKTQWAIAVSGIAGPTGGTAEKPVGTVYIALAGPEGYMRVEKFFFRGTRQEIRKKAACLSLLLLESAVCKEFDIDIEGLNVYI
;
A
#
# COMPACT_ATOMS: atom_id res chain seq x y z
N MET A 1 -24.23 -16.08 2.27
CA MET A 1 -23.28 -15.61 1.22
C MET A 1 -22.06 -15.13 1.98
N SER A 2 -20.93 -15.79 1.76
CA SER A 2 -19.68 -15.44 2.43
C SER A 2 -18.87 -14.53 1.52
N GLU A 3 -18.14 -13.59 2.10
CA GLU A 3 -17.34 -12.64 1.34
C GLU A 3 -15.86 -12.75 1.72
N PHE A 4 -14.99 -12.36 0.81
CA PHE A 4 -13.58 -12.11 1.10
C PHE A 4 -13.09 -10.91 0.30
N THR A 5 -12.06 -10.27 0.82
CA THR A 5 -11.50 -9.04 0.29
C THR A 5 -10.10 -9.31 -0.25
N SER A 6 -9.83 -8.93 -1.50
CA SER A 6 -8.47 -8.83 -2.01
C SER A 6 -7.98 -7.39 -2.04
N ILE A 7 -6.69 -7.21 -1.78
CA ILE A 7 -5.97 -5.93 -1.78
C ILE A 7 -4.80 -6.10 -2.74
N LEU A 8 -4.62 -5.18 -3.68
CA LEU A 8 -3.62 -5.21 -4.77
C LEU A 8 -3.70 -6.38 -5.76
N LEU A 9 -4.35 -7.49 -5.42
CA LEU A 9 -4.52 -8.63 -6.31
C LEU A 9 -5.52 -8.29 -7.42
N GLU A 10 -5.07 -8.39 -8.67
CA GLU A 10 -5.94 -8.27 -9.83
C GLU A 10 -7.06 -9.32 -9.79
N PRO A 11 -8.29 -8.99 -10.23
CA PRO A 11 -9.40 -9.94 -10.20
C PRO A 11 -9.08 -11.25 -10.91
N THR A 12 -8.35 -11.19 -12.02
CA THR A 12 -7.97 -12.35 -12.82
C THR A 12 -7.20 -13.40 -12.03
N ARG A 13 -6.34 -13.00 -11.09
CA ARG A 13 -5.59 -13.95 -10.25
C ARG A 13 -6.50 -14.80 -9.39
N ILE A 14 -7.51 -14.16 -8.80
CA ILE A 14 -8.51 -14.87 -8.01
C ILE A 14 -9.39 -15.72 -8.93
N LEU A 15 -9.81 -15.22 -10.09
CA LEU A 15 -10.64 -16.00 -11.01
C LEU A 15 -9.91 -17.23 -11.58
N ASP A 16 -8.61 -17.12 -11.87
CA ASP A 16 -7.78 -18.22 -12.34
C ASP A 16 -7.72 -19.35 -11.30
N PHE A 17 -7.61 -19.03 -10.00
CA PHE A 17 -7.68 -20.02 -8.91
C PHE A 17 -8.92 -20.91 -8.99
N PHE A 18 -10.10 -20.29 -9.20
CA PHE A 18 -11.38 -21.01 -9.30
C PHE A 18 -11.47 -21.81 -10.60
N LYS A 19 -11.02 -21.21 -11.71
CA LYS A 19 -11.06 -21.82 -13.03
C LYS A 19 -10.17 -23.07 -13.12
N GLU A 20 -8.95 -23.01 -12.60
CA GLU A 20 -8.01 -24.14 -12.58
C GLU A 20 -8.56 -25.33 -11.78
N ARG A 21 -9.31 -25.04 -10.70
CA ARG A 21 -9.96 -26.04 -9.85
C ARG A 21 -11.37 -26.42 -10.31
N ARG A 22 -11.84 -25.88 -11.44
CA ARG A 22 -13.19 -26.11 -12.01
C ARG A 22 -14.32 -25.79 -11.03
N LEU A 23 -14.11 -24.77 -10.19
CA LEU A 23 -15.09 -24.27 -9.23
C LEU A 23 -15.94 -23.16 -9.88
N PRO A 24 -17.19 -22.95 -9.44
CA PRO A 24 -17.98 -21.80 -9.89
C PRO A 24 -17.31 -20.47 -9.54
N GLU A 25 -17.22 -19.58 -10.53
CA GLU A 25 -16.61 -18.27 -10.34
C GLU A 25 -17.37 -17.42 -9.30
N PRO A 26 -16.66 -16.76 -8.37
CA PRO A 26 -17.28 -15.84 -7.44
C PRO A 26 -17.78 -14.58 -8.16
N GLY A 27 -18.87 -14.00 -7.67
CA GLY A 27 -19.19 -12.61 -8.00
C GLY A 27 -18.19 -11.66 -7.32
N TYR A 28 -17.95 -10.47 -7.88
CA TYR A 28 -17.09 -9.48 -7.21
C TYR A 28 -17.51 -8.04 -7.47
N ARG A 29 -17.11 -7.15 -6.55
CA ARG A 29 -17.27 -5.70 -6.64
C ARG A 29 -15.92 -5.01 -6.44
N ILE A 30 -15.58 -4.09 -7.32
CA ILE A 30 -14.35 -3.31 -7.26
C ILE A 30 -14.60 -2.03 -6.47
N TYR A 31 -13.81 -1.80 -5.43
CA TYR A 31 -13.75 -0.54 -4.69
C TYR A 31 -12.48 0.22 -5.05
N THR A 32 -12.31 1.41 -4.48
CA THR A 32 -11.12 2.25 -4.76
C THR A 32 -9.82 1.58 -4.31
N ASP A 33 -9.87 0.85 -3.20
CA ASP A 33 -8.73 0.35 -2.43
C ASP A 33 -8.64 -1.19 -2.36
N ARG A 34 -9.72 -1.90 -2.73
CA ARG A 34 -9.87 -3.34 -2.59
C ARG A 34 -10.89 -3.92 -3.57
N ILE A 35 -10.95 -5.24 -3.68
CA ILE A 35 -12.00 -5.96 -4.39
C ILE A 35 -12.68 -6.91 -3.41
N VAL A 36 -14.00 -6.92 -3.38
CA VAL A 36 -14.77 -7.85 -2.53
C VAL A 36 -15.38 -8.92 -3.40
N PHE A 37 -15.05 -10.16 -3.12
CA PHE A 37 -15.59 -11.35 -3.75
C PHE A 37 -16.70 -11.95 -2.89
N SER A 38 -17.72 -12.48 -3.54
CA SER A 38 -18.90 -13.07 -2.90
C SER A 38 -19.06 -14.52 -3.35
N LEU A 39 -19.03 -15.43 -2.38
CA LEU A 39 -19.23 -16.86 -2.54
C LEU A 39 -20.68 -17.22 -2.20
N LYS A 40 -21.37 -17.84 -3.16
CA LYS A 40 -22.75 -18.27 -2.97
C LYS A 40 -22.78 -19.63 -2.26
N GLU A 41 -23.45 -19.69 -1.11
CA GLU A 41 -23.66 -20.95 -0.39
C GLU A 41 -24.36 -21.99 -1.27
N GLY A 42 -23.96 -23.25 -1.11
CA GLY A 42 -24.46 -24.38 -1.90
C GLY A 42 -23.98 -24.43 -3.35
N SER A 43 -23.09 -23.51 -3.77
CA SER A 43 -22.46 -23.56 -5.10
C SER A 43 -21.14 -24.34 -5.10
N TYR A 44 -20.59 -24.64 -3.92
CA TYR A 44 -19.34 -25.35 -3.74
C TYR A 44 -19.60 -26.68 -3.02
N ALA A 45 -18.87 -27.73 -3.40
CA ALA A 45 -18.97 -29.03 -2.74
C ALA A 45 -18.32 -29.02 -1.35
N GLU A 46 -17.30 -28.19 -1.17
CA GLU A 46 -16.61 -27.93 0.09
C GLU A 46 -17.29 -26.80 0.87
N SER A 47 -16.99 -26.70 2.17
CA SER A 47 -17.43 -25.55 2.96
C SER A 47 -16.74 -24.27 2.45
N VAL A 48 -17.36 -23.11 2.70
CA VAL A 48 -16.73 -21.84 2.31
C VAL A 48 -15.48 -21.59 3.14
N GLU A 49 -15.46 -22.04 4.39
CA GLU A 49 -14.31 -21.97 5.29
C GLU A 49 -13.11 -22.76 4.74
N ASP A 50 -13.33 -23.94 4.17
CA ASP A 50 -12.27 -24.73 3.53
C ASP A 50 -11.71 -24.01 2.31
N LEU A 51 -12.58 -23.48 1.44
CA LEU A 51 -12.16 -22.75 0.25
C LEU A 51 -11.36 -21.49 0.57
N LEU A 52 -11.76 -20.74 1.60
CA LEU A 52 -10.99 -19.60 2.10
C LEU A 52 -9.63 -20.04 2.65
N SER A 53 -9.57 -21.18 3.33
CA SER A 53 -8.32 -21.76 3.81
C SER A 53 -7.39 -22.15 2.66
N GLU A 54 -7.92 -22.64 1.55
CA GLU A 54 -7.14 -22.90 0.34
C GLU A 54 -6.62 -21.62 -0.32
N LEU A 55 -7.47 -20.60 -0.44
CA LEU A 55 -7.05 -19.28 -0.93
C LEU A 55 -5.91 -18.71 -0.09
N HIS A 56 -5.96 -18.87 1.24
CA HIS A 56 -4.89 -18.44 2.14
C HIS A 56 -3.60 -19.25 2.04
N ARG A 57 -3.63 -20.46 1.44
CA ARG A 57 -2.40 -21.21 1.11
C ARG A 57 -1.70 -20.64 -0.12
N GLU A 58 -2.44 -19.97 -1.01
CA GLU A 58 -1.92 -19.41 -2.26
C GLU A 58 -1.63 -17.90 -2.16
N PHE A 59 -2.47 -17.17 -1.42
CA PHE A 59 -2.38 -15.72 -1.27
C PHE A 59 -2.11 -15.33 0.19
N SER A 60 -1.17 -14.41 0.38
CA SER A 60 -0.82 -13.88 1.72
C SER A 60 -2.05 -13.30 2.43
N PRO A 61 -2.23 -13.54 3.75
CA PRO A 61 -3.27 -12.92 4.58
C PRO A 61 -3.26 -11.38 4.56
N SER A 62 -2.12 -10.76 4.20
CA SER A 62 -2.02 -9.31 4.04
C SER A 62 -2.73 -8.82 2.78
N LEU A 63 -2.84 -9.67 1.75
CA LEU A 63 -3.44 -9.36 0.45
C LEU A 63 -4.84 -9.95 0.25
N LEU A 64 -5.19 -11.00 1.01
CA LEU A 64 -6.51 -11.62 0.99
C LEU A 64 -7.04 -11.74 2.41
N ARG A 65 -8.23 -11.21 2.69
CA ARG A 65 -8.85 -11.17 4.03
C ARG A 65 -10.25 -11.75 4.00
N SER A 66 -10.65 -12.44 5.07
CA SER A 66 -12.02 -12.90 5.22
C SER A 66 -12.98 -11.73 5.42
N GLY A 67 -14.17 -11.81 4.82
CA GLY A 67 -15.23 -10.81 4.88
C GLY A 67 -15.02 -9.59 3.98
N ASN A 68 -16.01 -8.71 3.96
CA ASN A 68 -15.90 -7.35 3.42
C ASN A 68 -15.40 -6.43 4.53
N VAL A 69 -14.09 -6.23 4.58
CA VAL A 69 -13.44 -5.47 5.65
C VAL A 69 -12.80 -4.19 5.11
N PRO A 70 -12.95 -3.05 5.80
CA PRO A 70 -12.06 -1.91 5.61
C PRO A 70 -10.68 -2.31 6.12
N TRP A 71 -9.80 -2.79 5.23
CA TRP A 71 -8.56 -3.44 5.62
C TRP A 71 -7.59 -2.53 6.40
N VAL A 72 -7.65 -1.21 6.20
CA VAL A 72 -6.87 -0.23 6.98
C VAL A 72 -7.31 -0.13 8.45
N GLU A 73 -8.53 -0.60 8.80
CA GLU A 73 -9.08 -0.51 10.15
C GLU A 73 -8.22 -1.24 11.20
N ASN A 74 -7.63 -2.38 10.84
CA ASN A 74 -6.74 -3.12 11.74
C ASN A 74 -5.48 -2.30 12.07
N LEU A 75 -4.81 -1.75 11.05
CA LEU A 75 -3.68 -0.85 11.24
C LEU A 75 -4.03 0.33 12.18
N VAL A 76 -5.19 0.97 11.98
CA VAL A 76 -5.65 2.08 12.83
C VAL A 76 -5.83 1.61 14.28
N LYS A 77 -6.48 0.47 14.51
CA LYS A 77 -6.66 -0.11 15.85
C LYS A 77 -5.33 -0.37 16.54
N GLN A 78 -4.35 -0.92 15.82
CA GLN A 78 -3.05 -1.28 16.37
C GLN A 78 -2.23 -0.04 16.75
N LEU A 79 -2.16 0.97 15.87
CA LEU A 79 -1.52 2.25 16.17
C LEU A 79 -2.19 2.97 17.35
N VAL A 80 -3.52 2.91 17.42
CA VAL A 80 -4.32 3.42 18.55
C VAL A 80 -3.90 2.80 19.88
N GLN A 81 -3.74 1.48 19.92
CA GLN A 81 -3.36 0.75 21.14
C GLN A 81 -1.93 1.08 21.56
N ARG A 82 -1.04 1.22 20.57
CA ARG A 82 0.37 1.59 20.77
C ARG A 82 0.58 3.08 21.09
N LYS A 83 -0.46 3.91 20.95
CA LYS A 83 -0.39 5.39 21.05
C LYS A 83 0.63 5.98 20.08
N GLU A 84 0.74 5.37 18.91
CA GLU A 84 1.67 5.78 17.86
C GLU A 84 0.92 6.55 16.78
N MET A 85 1.59 7.57 16.24
CA MET A 85 1.09 8.36 15.12
C MET A 85 1.92 8.12 13.86
N VAL A 86 1.32 8.41 12.71
CA VAL A 86 1.90 8.36 11.38
C VAL A 86 1.73 9.71 10.66
N SER A 87 2.77 10.11 9.94
CA SER A 87 2.75 11.22 8.98
C SER A 87 3.04 10.71 7.57
N THR A 88 2.62 11.44 6.53
CA THR A 88 2.90 11.07 5.14
C THR A 88 3.63 12.15 4.35
N ALA A 89 4.46 11.74 3.39
CA ALA A 89 5.08 12.60 2.38
C ALA A 89 4.82 12.03 0.99
N GLU A 90 3.89 12.64 0.26
CA GLU A 90 3.31 12.08 -0.94
C GLU A 90 3.69 12.88 -2.19
N SER A 91 4.29 12.20 -3.17
CA SER A 91 4.49 12.73 -4.51
C SER A 91 3.48 12.09 -5.48
N CYS A 92 3.79 10.94 -6.08
CA CYS A 92 2.96 10.38 -7.16
C CYS A 92 1.54 9.99 -6.71
N THR A 93 1.35 9.58 -5.46
CA THR A 93 0.02 9.26 -4.89
C THR A 93 -0.85 10.52 -4.74
N GLY A 94 -0.26 11.68 -4.48
CA GLY A 94 -0.94 12.97 -4.43
C GLY A 94 -2.00 13.08 -3.32
N GLY A 95 -1.74 12.50 -2.15
CA GLY A 95 -2.66 12.49 -1.01
C GLY A 95 -3.48 11.20 -0.88
N GLY A 96 -3.27 10.22 -1.76
CA GLY A 96 -3.98 8.94 -1.72
C GLY A 96 -3.75 8.14 -0.43
N ILE A 97 -2.58 8.23 0.19
CA ILE A 97 -2.28 7.52 1.44
C ILE A 97 -3.02 8.17 2.61
N GLY A 98 -2.95 9.51 2.70
CA GLY A 98 -3.74 10.26 3.68
C GLY A 98 -5.25 10.03 3.51
N ALA A 99 -5.75 9.96 2.28
CA ALA A 99 -7.15 9.65 2.00
C ALA A 99 -7.56 8.27 2.57
N LEU A 100 -6.80 7.21 2.28
CA LEU A 100 -7.07 5.87 2.80
C LEU A 100 -7.05 5.80 4.33
N LEU A 101 -6.11 6.51 4.98
CA LEU A 101 -6.07 6.59 6.44
C LEU A 101 -7.30 7.30 7.00
N THR A 102 -7.70 8.41 6.37
CA THR A 102 -8.79 9.26 6.87
C THR A 102 -10.20 8.74 6.55
N GLU A 103 -10.34 7.77 5.65
CA GLU A 103 -11.59 7.02 5.45
C GLU A 103 -12.01 6.20 6.68
N ILE A 104 -11.05 5.84 7.55
CA ILE A 104 -11.34 5.04 8.76
C ILE A 104 -11.75 5.95 9.94
N PRO A 105 -12.91 5.71 10.58
CA PRO A 105 -13.31 6.43 11.78
C PRO A 105 -12.26 6.34 12.90
N GLY A 106 -11.98 7.47 13.55
CA GLY A 106 -10.97 7.55 14.62
C GLY A 106 -9.54 7.72 14.13
N SER A 107 -9.32 7.84 12.81
CA SER A 107 -8.00 8.09 12.20
C SER A 107 -7.28 9.33 12.72
N SER A 108 -7.99 10.33 13.24
CA SER A 108 -7.38 11.51 13.88
C SER A 108 -6.49 11.18 15.10
N ARG A 109 -6.65 10.00 15.68
CA ARG A 109 -5.82 9.53 16.80
C ARG A 109 -4.46 8.99 16.36
N ILE A 110 -4.32 8.62 15.09
CA ILE A 110 -3.12 7.99 14.55
C ILE A 110 -2.53 8.78 13.38
N TYR A 111 -3.31 9.57 12.66
CA TYR A 111 -2.82 10.33 11.52
C TYR A 111 -2.60 11.78 11.91
N TRP A 112 -1.34 12.20 11.94
CA TRP A 112 -0.98 13.59 12.25
C TRP A 112 -1.31 14.52 11.08
N GLY A 113 -1.06 14.05 9.86
CA GLY A 113 -1.18 14.84 8.64
C GLY A 113 -0.17 14.41 7.60
N GLY A 114 -0.16 15.10 6.47
CA GLY A 114 0.70 14.76 5.35
C GLY A 114 1.18 15.97 4.55
N TYR A 115 2.31 15.79 3.90
CA TYR A 115 2.91 16.72 2.98
C TYR A 115 2.70 16.22 1.56
N ILE A 116 2.04 17.02 0.71
CA ILE A 116 1.97 16.72 -0.73
C ILE A 116 3.11 17.47 -1.41
N THR A 117 4.24 16.78 -1.61
CA THR A 117 5.46 17.35 -2.20
C THR A 117 5.63 16.93 -3.66
N TYR A 118 4.69 17.34 -4.50
CA TYR A 118 4.63 16.91 -5.91
C TYR A 118 5.78 17.45 -6.76
N SER A 119 6.26 18.68 -6.49
CA SER A 119 7.40 19.29 -7.17
C SER A 119 8.72 19.10 -6.40
N ASN A 120 9.85 19.27 -7.09
CA ASN A 120 11.17 19.31 -6.45
C ASN A 120 11.27 20.48 -5.45
N ASP A 121 10.77 21.66 -5.83
CA ASP A 121 10.69 22.82 -4.94
C ASP A 121 9.93 22.51 -3.65
N ALA A 122 8.78 21.82 -3.73
CA ALA A 122 8.03 21.41 -2.54
C ALA A 122 8.81 20.41 -1.66
N LYS A 123 9.56 19.48 -2.27
CA LYS A 123 10.43 18.54 -1.51
C LYS A 123 11.52 19.29 -0.75
N VAL A 124 12.13 20.31 -1.37
CA VAL A 124 13.16 21.15 -0.75
C VAL A 124 12.55 22.01 0.36
N ARG A 125 11.50 22.77 0.06
CA ARG A 125 10.94 23.77 0.97
C ARG A 125 10.16 23.18 2.15
N LEU A 126 9.40 22.11 1.92
CA LEU A 126 8.50 21.55 2.94
C LEU A 126 9.16 20.41 3.71
N LEU A 127 10.08 19.67 3.09
CA LEU A 127 10.72 18.49 3.68
C LEU A 127 12.24 18.63 3.80
N GLY A 128 12.83 19.77 3.43
CA GLY A 128 14.27 19.98 3.57
C GLY A 128 15.12 18.99 2.76
N VAL A 129 14.58 18.41 1.67
CA VAL A 129 15.37 17.54 0.80
C VAL A 129 16.46 18.40 0.14
N PRO A 130 17.76 18.08 0.31
CA PRO A 130 18.81 18.88 -0.29
C PRO A 130 18.73 18.86 -1.81
N GLU A 131 18.88 20.03 -2.45
CA GLU A 131 18.86 20.14 -3.91
C GLU A 131 19.89 19.23 -4.58
N GLN A 132 21.07 19.09 -3.97
CA GLN A 132 22.12 18.20 -4.45
C GLN A 132 21.67 16.74 -4.58
N VAL A 133 20.84 16.25 -3.65
CA VAL A 133 20.30 14.88 -3.72
C VAL A 133 19.34 14.74 -4.91
N LEU A 134 18.52 15.76 -5.17
CA LEU A 134 17.61 15.78 -6.30
C LEU A 134 18.37 15.85 -7.64
N LEU A 135 19.49 16.58 -7.69
CA LEU A 135 20.35 16.67 -8.87
C LEU A 135 21.08 15.35 -9.16
N GLU A 136 21.69 14.73 -8.14
CA GLU A 136 22.52 13.53 -8.31
C GLU A 136 21.72 12.24 -8.41
N ARG A 137 20.66 12.09 -7.59
CA ARG A 137 19.91 10.83 -7.45
C ARG A 137 18.55 10.88 -8.15
N GLY A 138 18.02 12.09 -8.34
CA GLY A 138 16.68 12.34 -8.86
C GLY A 138 15.59 12.27 -7.80
N ALA A 139 14.42 12.82 -8.13
CA ALA A 139 13.24 12.83 -7.26
C ALA A 139 12.66 11.44 -6.99
N VAL A 140 12.87 10.50 -7.91
CA VAL A 140 12.46 9.08 -7.82
C VAL A 140 13.71 8.25 -7.56
N SER A 141 14.05 8.13 -6.28
CA SER A 141 15.25 7.47 -5.77
C SER A 141 15.07 7.07 -4.31
N ARG A 142 15.89 6.12 -3.84
CA ARG A 142 15.93 5.68 -2.44
C ARG A 142 16.27 6.84 -1.52
N GLU A 143 17.25 7.65 -1.91
CA GLU A 143 17.78 8.77 -1.12
C GLU A 143 16.71 9.83 -0.89
N THR A 144 16.00 10.22 -1.95
CA THR A 144 14.94 11.24 -1.86
C THR A 144 13.82 10.78 -0.93
N VAL A 145 13.28 9.57 -1.10
CA VAL A 145 12.17 9.10 -0.24
C VAL A 145 12.62 8.84 1.20
N SER A 146 13.88 8.45 1.43
CA SER A 146 14.43 8.29 2.77
C SER A 146 14.42 9.61 3.54
N ILE A 147 14.84 10.70 2.88
CA ILE A 147 14.86 12.04 3.49
C ILE A 147 13.43 12.52 3.70
N MET A 148 12.55 12.36 2.71
CA MET A 148 11.13 12.70 2.82
C MET A 148 10.48 12.02 4.03
N ALA A 149 10.68 10.71 4.22
CA ALA A 149 10.10 9.97 5.35
C ALA A 149 10.67 10.44 6.69
N LYS A 150 12.00 10.58 6.80
CA LYS A 150 12.65 11.08 8.03
C LYS A 150 12.14 12.46 8.43
N GLN A 151 11.99 13.35 7.46
CA GLN A 151 11.61 14.74 7.70
C GLN A 151 10.11 14.85 8.01
N ALA A 152 9.25 14.06 7.35
CA ALA A 152 7.85 13.97 7.72
C ALA A 152 7.68 13.48 9.18
N ALA A 153 8.39 12.42 9.58
CA ALA A 153 8.37 11.94 10.97
C ALA A 153 8.85 13.01 11.96
N SER A 154 9.97 13.67 11.64
CA SER A 154 10.57 14.71 12.49
C SER A 154 9.64 15.90 12.70
N PHE A 155 9.11 16.47 11.62
CA PHE A 155 8.22 17.64 11.68
C PHE A 155 6.87 17.32 12.30
N GLY A 156 6.32 16.14 11.99
CA GLY A 156 5.07 15.67 12.59
C GLY A 156 5.21 15.17 14.02
N LYS A 157 6.45 14.97 14.51
CA LYS A 157 6.75 14.27 15.78
C LYS A 157 6.02 12.93 15.88
N THR A 158 5.94 12.20 14.77
CA THR A 158 5.23 10.93 14.66
C THR A 158 6.21 9.75 14.76
N GLN A 159 5.76 8.63 15.33
CA GLN A 159 6.59 7.42 15.46
C GLN A 159 6.82 6.77 14.10
N TRP A 160 5.85 6.89 13.20
CA TRP A 160 5.94 6.38 11.84
C TRP A 160 5.85 7.51 10.82
N ALA A 161 6.50 7.32 9.67
CA ALA A 161 6.22 8.12 8.50
C ALA A 161 6.39 7.33 7.21
N ILE A 162 5.49 7.58 6.26
CA ILE A 162 5.52 6.99 4.93
C ILE A 162 5.92 8.08 3.93
N ALA A 163 6.86 7.80 3.05
CA ALA A 163 7.14 8.66 1.89
C ALA A 163 7.07 7.89 0.58
N VAL A 164 6.48 8.51 -0.45
CA VAL A 164 6.34 7.91 -1.78
C VAL A 164 6.73 8.87 -2.87
N SER A 165 7.60 8.41 -3.76
CA SER A 165 7.97 9.13 -4.99
C SER A 165 8.13 8.16 -6.15
N GLY A 166 7.51 8.48 -7.29
CA GLY A 166 7.44 7.56 -8.41
C GLY A 166 6.93 8.19 -9.70
N ILE A 167 6.96 7.41 -10.76
CA ILE A 167 6.62 7.80 -12.13
C ILE A 167 5.30 7.12 -12.50
N ALA A 168 4.18 7.77 -12.21
CA ALA A 168 2.86 7.21 -12.51
C ALA A 168 2.49 7.27 -14.00
N GLY A 169 3.25 7.98 -14.84
CA GLY A 169 2.97 8.09 -16.26
C GLY A 169 1.86 9.10 -16.63
N PRO A 170 1.43 9.15 -17.90
CA PRO A 170 1.89 8.27 -18.99
C PRO A 170 3.30 8.60 -19.51
N THR A 171 3.85 9.76 -19.14
CA THR A 171 5.19 10.21 -19.53
C THR A 171 6.14 10.28 -18.33
N GLY A 172 7.40 10.66 -18.56
CA GLY A 172 8.39 10.90 -17.51
C GLY A 172 9.22 9.69 -17.11
N GLY A 173 8.99 8.52 -17.73
CA GLY A 173 9.85 7.35 -17.59
C GLY A 173 11.10 7.45 -18.48
N THR A 174 12.18 6.78 -18.05
CA THR A 174 13.39 6.51 -18.86
C THR A 174 13.56 5.01 -19.06
N ALA A 175 14.56 4.60 -19.84
CA ALA A 175 14.92 3.19 -19.96
C ALA A 175 15.34 2.60 -18.60
N GLU A 176 16.07 3.36 -17.76
CA GLU A 176 16.47 2.86 -16.43
C GLU A 176 15.37 2.99 -15.35
N LYS A 177 14.47 3.97 -15.50
CA LYS A 177 13.35 4.23 -14.59
C LYS A 177 12.04 4.36 -15.38
N PRO A 178 11.47 3.25 -15.89
CA PRO A 178 10.24 3.29 -16.67
C PRO A 178 9.04 3.78 -15.86
N VAL A 179 7.99 4.19 -16.57
CA VAL A 179 6.66 4.42 -15.97
C VAL A 179 6.25 3.18 -15.16
N GLY A 180 5.74 3.40 -13.95
CA GLY A 180 5.48 2.35 -12.96
C GLY A 180 6.55 2.26 -11.87
N THR A 181 7.72 2.85 -12.06
CA THR A 181 8.78 2.89 -11.03
C THR A 181 8.35 3.76 -9.85
N VAL A 182 8.26 3.17 -8.66
CA VAL A 182 7.90 3.88 -7.42
C VAL A 182 8.85 3.46 -6.30
N TYR A 183 9.36 4.43 -5.54
CA TYR A 183 10.03 4.19 -4.28
C TYR A 183 9.07 4.51 -3.13
N ILE A 184 9.02 3.60 -2.15
CA ILE A 184 8.28 3.76 -0.89
C ILE A 184 9.28 3.66 0.25
N ALA A 185 9.27 4.63 1.16
CA ALA A 185 10.04 4.62 2.39
C ALA A 185 9.11 4.60 3.60
N LEU A 186 9.49 3.81 4.60
CA LEU A 186 8.85 3.74 5.91
C LEU A 186 9.90 4.04 6.98
N ALA A 187 9.77 5.20 7.61
CA ALA A 187 10.49 5.54 8.83
C ALA A 187 9.68 5.08 10.03
N GLY A 188 10.35 4.55 11.05
CA GLY A 188 9.73 4.05 12.27
C GLY A 188 10.54 4.38 13.53
N PRO A 189 10.08 3.89 14.71
CA PRO A 189 10.78 4.09 15.98
C PRO A 189 12.19 3.48 15.96
N GLU A 190 13.04 3.93 16.88
CA GLU A 190 14.41 3.41 17.08
C GLU A 190 15.31 3.47 15.82
N GLY A 191 15.02 4.41 14.93
CA GLY A 191 15.79 4.60 13.69
C GLY A 191 15.43 3.60 12.58
N TYR A 192 14.33 2.85 12.73
CA TYR A 192 13.81 1.97 11.69
C TYR A 192 13.64 2.73 10.37
N MET A 193 14.18 2.16 9.30
CA MET A 193 14.06 2.69 7.95
C MET A 193 14.01 1.53 6.95
N ARG A 194 12.85 1.33 6.33
CA ARG A 194 12.68 0.43 5.20
C ARG A 194 12.45 1.26 3.95
N VAL A 195 13.17 0.97 2.87
CA VAL A 195 12.95 1.64 1.59
C VAL A 195 13.03 0.61 0.50
N GLU A 196 12.03 0.63 -0.37
CA GLU A 196 11.84 -0.39 -1.40
C GLU A 196 11.49 0.25 -2.73
N LYS A 197 11.96 -0.38 -3.80
CA LYS A 197 11.65 0.00 -5.17
C LYS A 197 10.65 -1.00 -5.73
N PHE A 198 9.54 -0.49 -6.26
CA PHE A 198 8.50 -1.29 -6.90
C PHE A 198 8.34 -0.88 -8.36
N PHE A 199 7.85 -1.81 -9.16
CA PHE A 199 7.45 -1.57 -10.54
C PHE A 199 5.99 -1.96 -10.71
N PHE A 200 5.11 -0.96 -10.75
CA PHE A 200 3.67 -1.19 -10.90
C PHE A 200 3.25 -1.17 -12.36
N ARG A 201 2.45 -2.15 -12.77
CA ARG A 201 1.80 -2.14 -14.09
C ARG A 201 0.42 -1.52 -14.03
N GLY A 202 0.06 -0.82 -15.11
CA GLY A 202 -1.26 -0.27 -15.34
C GLY A 202 -1.24 1.20 -15.78
N THR A 203 -2.42 1.78 -15.82
CA THR A 203 -2.67 3.20 -16.03
C THR A 203 -2.12 4.05 -14.89
N ARG A 204 -2.01 5.36 -15.14
CA ARG A 204 -1.63 6.34 -14.10
C ARG A 204 -2.46 6.22 -12.83
N GLN A 205 -3.76 5.95 -12.95
CA GLN A 205 -4.64 5.84 -11.80
C GLN A 205 -4.36 4.55 -11.01
N GLU A 206 -4.17 3.42 -11.70
CA GLU A 206 -3.86 2.13 -11.07
C GLU A 206 -2.51 2.18 -10.36
N ILE A 207 -1.46 2.72 -10.98
CA ILE A 207 -0.14 2.86 -10.35
C ILE A 207 -0.23 3.68 -9.06
N ARG A 208 -0.97 4.80 -9.08
CA ARG A 208 -1.15 5.65 -7.88
C ARG A 208 -1.89 4.93 -6.77
N LYS A 209 -2.94 4.19 -7.10
CA LYS A 209 -3.72 3.39 -6.14
C LYS A 209 -2.87 2.27 -5.55
N LYS A 210 -2.20 1.48 -6.38
CA LYS A 210 -1.33 0.38 -5.95
C LYS A 210 -0.22 0.88 -5.03
N ALA A 211 0.43 2.00 -5.38
CA ALA A 211 1.43 2.62 -4.53
C ALA A 211 0.88 3.05 -3.16
N ALA A 212 -0.34 3.62 -3.13
CA ALA A 212 -0.97 4.05 -1.89
C ALA A 212 -1.35 2.85 -0.99
N CYS A 213 -2.01 1.83 -1.55
CA CYS A 213 -2.38 0.63 -0.79
C CYS A 213 -1.14 -0.10 -0.28
N LEU A 214 -0.12 -0.30 -1.14
CA LEU A 214 1.11 -0.99 -0.72
C LEU A 214 1.83 -0.25 0.40
N SER A 215 1.81 1.09 0.38
CA SER A 215 2.45 1.87 1.44
C SER A 215 1.85 1.60 2.82
N LEU A 216 0.52 1.46 2.91
CA LEU A 216 -0.16 1.14 4.17
C LEU A 216 -0.01 -0.33 4.55
N LEU A 217 0.01 -1.23 3.59
CA LEU A 217 0.32 -2.65 3.81
C LEU A 217 1.73 -2.83 4.40
N LEU A 218 2.73 -2.09 3.90
CA LEU A 218 4.09 -2.12 4.46
C LEU A 218 4.15 -1.58 5.89
N LEU A 219 3.39 -0.52 6.18
CA LEU A 219 3.26 -0.01 7.55
C LEU A 219 2.55 -1.02 8.46
N GLU A 220 1.49 -1.67 7.98
CA GLU A 220 0.80 -2.72 8.74
C GLU A 220 1.71 -3.91 9.04
N SER A 221 2.49 -4.39 8.07
CA SER A 221 3.51 -5.44 8.28
C SER A 221 4.54 -5.02 9.35
N ALA A 222 4.97 -3.76 9.37
CA ALA A 222 5.93 -3.27 10.36
C ALA A 222 5.33 -3.12 11.77
N VAL A 223 4.04 -2.78 11.87
CA VAL A 223 3.34 -2.58 13.15
C VAL A 223 2.76 -3.91 13.70
N CYS A 224 2.34 -4.79 12.80
CA CYS A 224 1.57 -6.01 13.06
C CYS A 224 2.29 -7.22 12.45
N LYS A 225 3.01 -7.99 13.28
CA LYS A 225 3.75 -9.18 12.82
C LYS A 225 2.88 -10.26 12.16
N GLU A 226 1.57 -10.26 12.42
CA GLU A 226 0.59 -11.18 11.82
C GLU A 226 0.42 -10.95 10.30
N PHE A 227 0.63 -9.73 9.83
CA PHE A 227 0.46 -9.34 8.43
C PHE A 227 1.81 -9.14 7.74
N ASP A 228 2.80 -9.96 8.08
CA ASP A 228 4.11 -9.84 7.44
C ASP A 228 4.00 -10.00 5.92
N ILE A 229 4.73 -9.15 5.21
CA ILE A 229 4.69 -9.09 3.75
C ILE A 229 6.03 -9.54 3.23
N ASP A 230 6.01 -10.70 2.57
CA ASP A 230 7.07 -11.12 1.68
C ASP A 230 7.07 -10.22 0.44
N ILE A 231 7.99 -9.25 0.43
CA ILE A 231 8.18 -8.30 -0.68
C ILE A 231 8.65 -9.00 -1.95
N GLU A 232 9.47 -10.04 -1.83
CA GLU A 232 9.98 -10.76 -3.00
C GLU A 232 8.84 -11.48 -3.71
N GLY A 233 7.97 -12.14 -2.94
CA GLY A 233 6.72 -12.70 -3.43
C GLY A 233 5.76 -11.64 -3.98
N LEU A 234 5.74 -10.43 -3.41
CA LEU A 234 4.80 -9.39 -3.81
C LEU A 234 5.02 -8.88 -5.24
N ASN A 235 6.28 -8.82 -5.70
CA ASN A 235 6.65 -8.35 -7.04
C ASN A 235 6.03 -9.19 -8.18
N VAL A 236 5.52 -10.39 -7.89
CA VAL A 236 4.77 -11.22 -8.85
C VAL A 236 3.36 -10.66 -9.13
N TYR A 237 2.83 -9.85 -8.21
CA TYR A 237 1.43 -9.44 -8.19
C TYR A 237 1.18 -7.96 -8.52
N ILE A 238 2.20 -7.10 -8.47
CA ILE A 238 2.07 -5.63 -8.61
C ILE A 238 2.60 -5.05 -9.93
#